data_AF-A0A8T3LH83-F1
#
_entry.id   AF-A0A8T3LH83-F1
#
_cell.length_a   1.000
_cell.length_b   1.000
_cell.length_c   1.000
_cell.angle_alpha   90.00
_cell.angle_beta   90.00
_cell.angle_gamma   90.00
#
_symmetry.space_group_name_H-M   'P 1'
#
loop_
_entity.id
_entity.type
_entity.pdbx_description
1 polymer ?
#
loop_
_entity_poly.entity_id
_entity_poly.type
_entity_poly.pdbx_seq_one_letter_code
_entity_poly.pdbx_strand_id
1 'polypeptide(L)' 'KLEAAGDYTARLALLEEQKSLPWQAVWEMYCQRHDTPTGSEWLESVRAYEKAILSQRG' A
#
# COMPACT_ATOMS: atom_id res chain seq x y z
N LYS A 1 15.52 -4.60 20.29
CA LYS A 1 16.81 -4.31 20.97
C LYS A 1 16.88 -2.88 21.47
N LEU A 2 16.70 -1.85 20.62
CA LEU A 2 16.75 -0.43 21.04
C LEU A 2 15.75 -0.07 22.14
N GLU A 3 14.48 -0.46 21.98
CA GLU A 3 13.45 -0.21 22.99
C GLU A 3 13.78 -0.84 24.34
N ALA A 4 14.18 -2.12 24.37
CA ALA A 4 14.57 -2.83 25.59
C ALA A 4 15.84 -2.25 26.25
N ALA A 5 16.71 -1.57 25.47
CA ALA A 5 17.91 -0.91 25.95
C ALA A 5 17.65 0.54 26.42
N GLY A 6 16.42 1.04 26.31
CA GLY A 6 16.07 2.43 26.65
C GLY A 6 16.53 3.47 25.63
N ASP A 7 17.05 3.06 24.47
CA ASP A 7 17.46 3.97 23.40
C ASP A 7 16.26 4.39 22.55
N TYR A 8 15.47 5.29 23.12
CA TYR A 8 14.24 5.76 22.50
C TYR A 8 14.48 6.74 21.35
N THR A 9 15.61 7.46 21.38
CA THR A 9 15.99 8.40 20.31
C THR A 9 16.33 7.64 19.03
N ALA A 10 17.18 6.61 19.11
CA ALA A 10 17.48 5.80 17.94
C ALA A 10 16.25 5.03 17.45
N ARG A 11 15.40 4.53 18.38
CA ARG A 11 14.13 3.90 18.01
C ARG A 11 13.26 4.86 17.20
N LEU A 12 13.10 6.11 17.65
CA LEU A 12 12.32 7.12 16.94
C LEU A 12 12.93 7.42 15.57
N ALA A 13 14.24 7.66 15.50
CA ALA A 13 14.93 7.95 14.24
C ALA A 13 14.72 6.83 13.20
N LEU A 14 14.92 5.56 13.58
CA LEU A 14 14.74 4.44 12.65
C LEU A 14 13.29 4.21 12.24
N LEU A 15 12.32 4.57 13.09
CA LEU A 15 10.89 4.50 12.72
C LEU A 15 10.52 5.59 11.72
N GLU A 16 11.08 6.79 11.85
CA GLU A 16 10.86 7.87 10.89
C GLU A 16 11.54 7.59 9.55
N GLU A 17 12.79 7.12 9.55
CA GLU A 17 13.50 6.74 8.32
C GLU A 17 12.82 5.59 7.57
N GLN A 18 12.18 4.65 8.28
CA GLN A 18 11.45 3.56 7.62
C GLN A 18 10.29 4.03 6.73
N LYS A 19 9.70 5.20 7.02
CA LYS A 19 8.57 5.74 6.24
C LYS A 19 8.99 6.14 4.83
N SER A 20 10.26 6.53 4.64
CA SER A 20 10.84 6.95 3.36
C SER A 20 11.57 5.82 2.62
N LEU A 21 11.66 4.63 3.21
CA LEU A 21 12.21 3.46 2.53
C LEU A 21 11.36 3.10 1.30
N PRO A 22 11.94 2.44 0.28
CA PRO A 22 11.26 2.10 -0.97
C PRO A 22 10.34 0.87 -0.82
N TRP A 23 9.46 0.87 0.19
CA TRP A 23 8.51 -0.23 0.42
C TRP A 23 7.40 -0.29 -0.64
N GLN A 24 7.16 0.81 -1.38
CA GLN A 24 6.21 0.87 -2.48
C GLN A 24 6.55 -0.15 -3.58
N ALA A 25 7.83 -0.32 -3.91
CA ALA A 25 8.27 -1.29 -4.91
C ALA A 25 8.01 -2.75 -4.48
N VAL A 26 8.10 -3.03 -3.17
CA VAL A 26 7.77 -4.34 -2.61
C VAL A 26 6.27 -4.60 -2.73
N TRP A 27 5.46 -3.59 -2.45
CA TRP A 27 4.00 -3.66 -2.58
C TRP A 27 3.56 -3.86 -4.04
N GLU A 28 4.12 -3.11 -4.97
CA GLU A 28 3.81 -3.23 -6.40
C GLU A 28 4.11 -4.64 -6.93
N MET A 29 5.28 -5.19 -6.59
CA MET A 29 5.66 -6.56 -6.95
C MET A 29 4.72 -7.59 -6.33
N TYR A 30 4.24 -7.36 -5.10
CA TYR A 30 3.26 -8.25 -4.48
C TYR A 30 1.93 -8.24 -5.26
N CYS A 31 1.36 -7.07 -5.55
CA CYS A 31 0.15 -6.96 -6.37
C CYS A 31 0.31 -7.66 -7.72
N GLN A 32 1.44 -7.45 -8.40
CA GLN A 32 1.74 -8.08 -9.68
C GLN A 32 1.78 -9.60 -9.59
N ARG A 33 2.40 -10.17 -8.54
CA ARG A 33 2.44 -11.63 -8.33
C ARG A 33 1.08 -12.26 -8.03
N HIS A 34 0.12 -11.43 -7.64
CA HIS A 34 -1.23 -11.85 -7.27
C HIS A 34 -2.28 -11.40 -8.30
N ASP A 35 -1.86 -11.09 -9.53
CA ASP A 35 -2.74 -10.66 -10.63
C ASP A 35 -3.72 -9.54 -10.22
N THR A 36 -3.27 -8.66 -9.31
CA THR A 36 -4.06 -7.56 -8.77
C THR A 36 -3.50 -6.24 -9.30
N PRO A 37 -4.34 -5.25 -9.69
CA PRO A 37 -3.86 -3.98 -10.22
C PRO A 37 -2.96 -3.23 -9.24
N THR A 38 -1.92 -2.58 -9.76
CA THR A 38 -0.99 -1.76 -8.98
C THR A 38 -1.44 -0.30 -8.93
N GLY A 39 -1.04 0.42 -7.88
CA GLY A 39 -1.33 1.86 -7.76
C GLY A 39 -2.84 2.17 -7.79
N SER A 40 -3.26 3.06 -8.69
CA SER A 40 -4.65 3.50 -8.83
C SER A 40 -5.43 2.76 -9.92
N GLU A 41 -4.84 1.77 -10.60
CA GLU A 41 -5.46 1.07 -11.73
C GLU A 41 -6.75 0.32 -11.36
N TRP A 42 -6.88 -0.12 -10.11
CA TRP A 42 -8.10 -0.76 -9.59
C TRP A 42 -9.34 0.14 -9.72
N LEU A 43 -9.16 1.47 -9.71
CA LEU A 43 -10.25 2.42 -9.80
C LEU A 43 -10.96 2.36 -11.16
N GLU A 44 -10.21 2.11 -12.24
CA GLU A 44 -10.81 1.96 -13.57
C GLU A 44 -11.67 0.70 -13.65
N SER A 45 -11.25 -0.38 -13.00
CA SER A 45 -12.05 -1.61 -12.88
C SER A 45 -13.36 -1.36 -12.13
N VAL A 46 -13.30 -0.59 -11.04
CA VAL A 46 -14.49 -0.19 -10.26
C VAL A 46 -15.42 0.70 -11.09
N ARG A 47 -14.89 1.73 -11.77
CA ARG A 47 -15.67 2.62 -12.65
C ARG A 47 -16.37 1.86 -13.78
N ALA A 48 -15.68 0.89 -14.38
CA ALA A 48 -16.26 0.02 -15.39
C ALA A 48 -17.42 -0.80 -14.83
N TYR A 49 -17.25 -1.39 -13.64
CA TYR A 49 -18.29 -2.15 -12.95
C TYR A 49 -19.49 -1.27 -12.54
N GLU A 50 -19.24 -0.06 -12.04
CA GLU A 50 -20.28 0.92 -11.73
C GLU A 50 -21.15 1.22 -12.95
N LYS A 51 -20.52 1.53 -14.09
CA LYS A 51 -21.22 1.84 -15.33
C LYS A 51 -21.97 0.64 -15.90
N ALA A 52 -21.35 -0.54 -15.90
CA ALA A 52 -21.90 -1.72 -16.55
C ALA A 52 -22.98 -2.42 -15.72
N ILE A 53 -22.87 -2.39 -14.38
CA ILE A 53 -23.70 -3.20 -13.50
C ILE A 53 -24.46 -2.35 -12.49
N LEU A 54 -23.77 -1.51 -11.71
CA LEU A 54 -24.43 -0.80 -10.61
C LEU A 54 -25.42 0.26 -11.10
N SER A 55 -25.15 0.89 -12.25
CA SER A 55 -26.04 1.86 -12.89
C SER A 55 -27.42 1.29 -13.26
N GLN A 56 -27.53 -0.03 -13.40
CA GLN A 56 -28.76 -0.73 -13.78
C GLN A 56 -29.59 -1.19 -12.56
N ARG A 57 -29.08 -0.98 -11.34
CA ARG A 57 -29.72 -1.45 -10.09
C ARG A 57 -30.68 -0.44 -9.46
N GLY A 58 -30.97 0.67 -10.14
CA GLY A 58 -31.93 1.71 -9.75
C GLY A 58 -33.00 1.91 -10.81
#